data_AF-A0A933NCV6-F1
#
_entry.id   AF-A0A933NCV6-F1
#
_cell.length_a   1.000
_cell.length_b   1.000
_cell.length_c   1.000
_cell.angle_alpha   90.00
_cell.angle_beta   90.00
_cell.angle_gamma   90.00
#
_symmetry.space_group_name_H-M   'P 1'
#
loop_
_entity.id
_entity.type
_entity.pdbx_description
1 polymer ?
#
loop_
_entity_poly.entity_id
_entity_poly.type
_entity_poly.pdbx_seq_one_letter_code
_entity_poly.pdbx_strand_id
1 'polypeptide(L)'
;MSERLETRPTEEPLLCSFCKRTQKEVKKLIAGPHVFICDECVRYCAEALHAKEAVPQPPQVAVFPPLSHSSKAVVITIKPHRHDAPSPTEIFGALMPAYDLGMRIASVHTVGASFSFILERSS
;
A
#
# COMPACT_ATOMS: atom_id res chain seq x y z
N MET A 1 -53.18 -33.50 11.38
CA MET A 1 -52.52 -32.63 10.38
C MET A 1 -51.85 -31.51 11.15
N SER A 2 -50.57 -31.25 10.85
CA SER A 2 -49.63 -30.31 11.51
C SER A 2 -48.66 -30.97 12.49
N GLU A 3 -47.73 -31.69 11.88
CA GLU A 3 -46.43 -32.10 12.43
C GLU A 3 -45.66 -30.83 12.83
N ARG A 4 -45.41 -30.66 14.13
CA ARG A 4 -44.59 -29.57 14.68
C ARG A 4 -43.14 -29.98 14.48
N LEU A 5 -42.54 -29.53 13.37
CA LEU A 5 -41.15 -29.82 13.01
C LEU A 5 -40.22 -29.49 14.18
N GLU A 6 -39.60 -30.54 14.76
CA GLU A 6 -38.44 -30.43 15.62
C GLU A 6 -37.31 -29.72 14.87
N THR A 7 -37.04 -28.47 15.23
CA THR A 7 -35.70 -27.91 15.06
C THR A 7 -35.02 -27.97 16.42
N ARG A 8 -34.30 -29.07 16.66
CA ARG A 8 -33.11 -29.04 17.52
C ARG A 8 -32.35 -27.75 17.17
N PRO A 9 -31.82 -26.97 18.12
CA PRO A 9 -31.06 -25.77 17.78
C PRO A 9 -29.83 -26.24 16.98
N THR A 10 -29.96 -26.28 15.66
CA THR A 10 -28.87 -26.49 14.75
C THR A 10 -28.09 -25.20 14.84
N GLU A 11 -27.12 -25.19 15.74
CA GLU A 11 -26.09 -24.18 15.89
C GLU A 11 -25.73 -23.68 14.49
N GLU A 12 -26.10 -22.44 14.17
CA GLU A 12 -25.79 -21.87 12.88
C GLU A 12 -24.29 -22.02 12.66
N PRO A 13 -23.85 -22.69 11.58
CA PRO A 13 -22.45 -23.02 11.44
C PRO A 13 -21.64 -21.72 11.40
N LEU A 14 -20.67 -21.60 12.31
CA LEU A 14 -19.73 -20.48 12.29
C LEU A 14 -18.88 -20.58 11.02
N LEU A 15 -18.97 -19.55 10.17
CA LEU A 15 -18.36 -19.50 8.86
C LEU A 15 -17.28 -18.41 8.82
N CYS A 16 -16.15 -18.69 8.18
CA CYS A 16 -15.15 -17.67 7.88
C CYS A 16 -15.72 -16.62 6.92
N SER A 17 -15.57 -15.34 7.24
CA SER A 17 -16.05 -14.22 6.43
C SER A 17 -15.33 -14.10 5.08
N PHE A 18 -14.13 -14.69 4.94
CA PHE A 18 -13.29 -14.57 3.75
C PHE A 18 -13.46 -15.76 2.79
N CYS A 19 -13.30 -16.99 3.29
CA CYS A 19 -13.36 -18.21 2.46
C CYS A 19 -14.69 -18.97 2.56
N LYS A 20 -15.61 -18.54 3.44
CA LYS A 20 -16.93 -19.16 3.67
C LYS A 20 -16.89 -20.62 4.11
N ARG A 21 -15.76 -21.08 4.65
CA ARG A 21 -15.64 -22.43 5.24
C ARG A 21 -16.15 -22.45 6.67
N THR A 22 -16.75 -23.57 7.07
CA THR A 22 -17.26 -23.80 8.42
C THR A 22 -16.14 -24.11 9.40
N GLN A 23 -16.41 -23.97 10.70
CA GLN A 23 -15.46 -24.35 11.77
C GLN A 23 -14.96 -25.81 11.66
N LYS A 24 -15.75 -26.74 11.09
CA LYS A 24 -15.36 -28.15 10.92
C LYS A 24 -14.35 -28.38 9.79
N GLU A 25 -14.33 -27.48 8.81
CA GLU A 25 -13.46 -27.59 7.63
C GLU A 25 -12.10 -26.92 7.82
N VAL A 26 -11.94 -26.12 8.88
CA VAL A 26 -10.71 -25.37 9.14
C VAL A 26 -10.08 -25.80 10.45
N LYS A 27 -8.75 -25.82 10.49
CA LYS A 27 -8.01 -26.22 11.70
C LYS A 27 -8.25 -25.28 12.88
N LYS A 28 -8.40 -23.98 12.60
CA LYS A 28 -8.75 -22.94 13.58
C LYS A 28 -9.63 -21.89 12.92
N LEU A 29 -10.68 -21.49 13.63
CA LEU A 29 -11.54 -20.36 13.28
C LEU A 29 -11.56 -19.40 14.47
N ILE A 30 -11.15 -18.15 14.23
CA ILE A 30 -11.04 -17.09 15.24
C ILE A 30 -12.33 -16.26 15.16
N ALA A 31 -13.06 -16.14 16.27
CA ALA A 31 -14.29 -15.37 16.38
C ALA A 31 -14.00 -13.99 16.98
N GLY A 32 -14.24 -12.93 16.21
CA GLY A 32 -14.29 -11.55 16.68
C GLY A 32 -15.74 -11.08 16.87
N PRO A 33 -15.95 -9.83 17.34
CA PRO A 33 -17.29 -9.30 17.64
C PRO A 33 -18.26 -9.31 16.44
N HIS A 34 -17.72 -9.15 15.22
CA HIS A 34 -18.51 -9.08 13.98
C HIS A 34 -17.85 -9.80 12.79
N VAL A 35 -16.74 -10.51 13.00
CA VAL A 35 -15.95 -11.11 11.92
C VAL A 35 -15.35 -12.43 12.36
N PHE A 36 -15.32 -13.39 11.45
CA PHE A 36 -14.71 -14.69 11.67
C PHE A 36 -13.63 -14.93 10.63
N ILE A 37 -12.44 -15.36 11.06
CA ILE A 37 -11.30 -15.61 10.17
C ILE A 37 -10.63 -16.94 10.50
N CYS A 38 -10.28 -17.73 9.49
CA CYS A 38 -9.58 -19.00 9.68
C CYS A 38 -8.06 -18.87 9.52
N ASP A 39 -7.31 -19.85 10.04
CA ASP A 39 -5.84 -19.91 10.00
C ASP A 39 -5.26 -19.73 8.59
N GLU A 40 -5.87 -20.38 7.60
CA GLU A 40 -5.46 -20.29 6.20
C GLU A 40 -5.65 -18.88 5.64
N CYS A 41 -6.80 -18.24 5.91
CA CYS A 41 -7.03 -16.85 5.52
C CYS A 41 -6.07 -15.88 6.22
N VAL A 42 -5.73 -16.12 7.50
CA VAL A 42 -4.72 -15.30 8.20
C VAL A 42 -3.38 -15.38 7.48
N ARG A 43 -2.95 -16.57 7.06
CA ARG A 43 -1.69 -16.75 6.31
C ARG A 43 -1.73 -16.05 4.96
N TYR A 44 -2.77 -16.25 4.17
CA TYR A 44 -2.93 -15.56 2.88
C TYR A 44 -2.96 -14.04 3.03
N CYS A 45 -3.67 -13.52 4.03
CA CYS A 45 -3.69 -12.09 4.33
C CYS A 45 -2.32 -11.61 4.80
N ALA A 46 -1.62 -12.35 5.65
CA ALA A 46 -0.28 -12.01 6.09
C ALA A 46 0.70 -11.98 4.92
N GLU A 47 0.65 -12.94 4.01
CA GLU A 47 1.49 -12.96 2.80
C GLU A 47 1.17 -11.77 1.89
N ALA A 48 -0.10 -11.43 1.69
CA ALA A 48 -0.49 -10.25 0.92
C ALA A 48 -0.09 -8.93 1.58
N LEU A 49 -0.07 -8.87 2.91
CA LEU A 49 0.36 -7.71 3.69
C LEU A 49 1.88 -7.55 3.69
N HIS A 50 2.64 -8.63 3.86
CA HIS A 50 4.10 -8.60 3.83
C HIS A 50 4.67 -8.52 2.39
N ALA A 51 3.93 -8.99 1.38
CA ALA A 51 4.23 -8.70 -0.02
C ALA A 51 4.05 -7.19 -0.36
N LYS A 52 3.51 -6.42 0.58
CA LYS A 52 3.50 -4.95 0.60
C LYS A 52 4.41 -4.42 1.70
N GLU A 53 5.65 -4.88 1.71
CA GLU A 53 6.79 -4.08 2.15
C GLU A 53 7.77 -3.95 0.97
N ALA A 54 7.91 -2.85 0.24
CA ALA A 54 7.94 -1.47 0.71
C ALA A 54 6.59 -0.93 1.18
N VAL A 55 6.46 -0.79 2.50
CA VAL A 55 5.94 0.44 3.07
C VAL A 55 6.67 1.51 2.27
N PRO A 56 6.01 2.41 1.51
CA PRO A 56 6.63 3.70 1.34
C PRO A 56 6.79 4.16 2.78
N GLN A 57 7.99 4.01 3.35
CA GLN A 57 8.45 4.94 4.36
C GLN A 57 7.91 6.27 3.84
N PRO A 58 7.05 7.01 4.58
CA PRO A 58 6.61 8.33 4.12
C PRO A 58 7.87 8.94 3.57
N PRO A 59 7.92 9.23 2.24
CA PRO A 59 9.14 9.23 1.44
C PRO A 59 10.18 9.79 2.36
N GLN A 60 11.26 9.05 2.68
CA GLN A 60 12.26 9.58 3.58
C GLN A 60 12.70 10.88 2.93
N VAL A 61 12.03 11.98 3.29
CA VAL A 61 12.42 13.31 2.98
C VAL A 61 13.48 13.46 4.05
N ALA A 62 14.61 12.81 3.79
CA ALA A 62 15.87 13.27 4.26
C ALA A 62 15.99 14.65 3.61
N VAL A 63 15.33 15.62 4.24
CA VAL A 63 15.80 16.99 4.21
C VAL A 63 17.12 16.87 4.96
N PHE A 64 18.18 16.48 4.24
CA PHE A 64 19.50 16.86 4.68
C PHE A 64 19.44 18.39 4.70
N PRO A 65 19.48 19.03 5.88
CA PRO A 65 19.61 20.48 5.89
C PRO A 65 20.86 20.79 5.07
N PRO A 66 20.82 21.75 4.13
CA PRO A 66 22.00 22.09 3.38
C PRO A 66 23.10 22.46 4.38
N LEU A 67 24.19 21.69 4.33
CA LEU A 67 25.45 22.09 4.95
C LEU A 67 25.88 23.35 4.20
N SER A 68 25.52 24.50 4.79
CA SER A 68 25.86 25.87 4.40
C SER A 68 24.81 26.64 3.60
N HIS A 69 24.76 27.96 3.86
CA HIS A 69 23.82 28.96 3.33
C HIS A 69 23.51 28.75 1.84
N SER A 70 22.22 28.68 1.49
CA SER A 70 21.70 28.67 0.11
C SER A 70 21.85 27.35 -0.66
N SER A 71 21.01 26.37 -0.36
CA SER A 71 20.72 25.30 -1.34
C SER A 71 19.21 25.11 -1.47
N LYS A 72 18.64 25.70 -2.52
CA LYS A 72 17.21 25.64 -2.87
C LYS A 72 16.92 24.45 -3.80
N ALA A 73 17.60 23.32 -3.57
CA ALA A 73 17.53 22.15 -4.43
C ALA A 73 16.76 21.01 -3.72
N VAL A 74 15.80 20.40 -4.42
CA VAL A 74 15.01 19.25 -3.94
C VAL A 74 15.17 18.12 -4.94
N VAL A 75 15.40 16.90 -4.45
CA VAL A 75 15.52 15.71 -5.29
C VAL A 75 14.26 14.84 -5.15
N ILE A 76 13.61 14.56 -6.27
CA ILE A 76 12.40 13.72 -6.36
C ILE A 76 12.75 12.45 -7.11
N THR A 77 12.66 11.29 -6.46
CA THR A 77 12.93 9.98 -7.10
C THR A 77 11.63 9.21 -7.33
N ILE A 78 11.36 8.86 -8.59
CA ILE A 78 10.23 8.04 -9.03
C ILE A 78 10.73 6.60 -9.26
N LYS A 79 10.23 5.66 -8.47
CA LYS A 79 10.42 4.21 -8.68
C LYS A 79 9.19 3.63 -9.37
N PRO A 80 9.28 3.16 -10.62
CA PRO A 80 8.16 2.53 -11.30
C PRO A 80 7.87 1.16 -10.67
N HIS A 81 6.59 0.87 -10.46
CA HIS A 81 6.11 -0.38 -9.83
C HIS A 81 6.11 -1.58 -10.80
N ARG A 82 6.38 -1.36 -12.09
CA ARG A 82 6.47 -2.41 -13.11
C ARG A 82 7.57 -2.05 -14.11
N HIS A 83 7.97 -3.02 -14.94
CA HIS A 83 8.96 -2.86 -16.02
C HIS A 83 8.54 -1.88 -17.15
N ASP A 84 7.49 -1.10 -16.93
CA ASP A 84 6.95 -0.09 -17.84
C ASP A 84 7.41 1.31 -17.39
N ALA A 85 7.77 2.16 -18.36
CA ALA A 85 8.16 3.54 -18.08
C ALA A 85 6.98 4.31 -17.46
N PRO A 86 7.20 5.18 -16.45
CA PRO A 86 6.12 5.96 -15.84
C PRO A 86 5.48 6.87 -16.90
N SER A 87 4.15 6.94 -16.86
CA SER A 87 3.41 7.79 -17.79
C SER A 87 3.74 9.27 -17.56
N PRO A 88 3.66 10.14 -18.59
CA PRO A 88 3.90 11.58 -18.41
C PRO A 88 3.05 12.18 -17.29
N THR A 89 1.80 11.74 -17.17
CA THR A 89 0.85 12.14 -16.12
C THR A 89 1.33 11.86 -14.71
N GLU A 90 2.00 10.73 -14.47
CA GLU A 90 2.55 10.38 -13.16
C GLU A 90 3.76 11.23 -12.79
N ILE A 91 4.63 11.47 -13.78
CA ILE A 91 5.80 12.34 -13.61
C ILE A 91 5.34 13.76 -13.27
N PHE A 92 4.36 14.29 -14.01
CA PHE A 92 3.78 15.59 -13.71
C PHE A 92 3.17 15.63 -12.31
N GLY A 93 2.38 14.63 -11.92
CA GLY A 93 1.76 14.56 -10.60
C GLY A 93 2.78 14.59 -9.46
N ALA A 94 3.91 13.89 -9.59
CA ALA A 94 4.99 13.89 -8.60
C ALA A 94 5.73 15.23 -8.50
N LEU A 95 5.78 15.99 -9.60
CA LEU A 95 6.50 17.26 -9.68
C LEU A 95 5.62 18.48 -9.40
N MET A 96 4.30 18.37 -9.54
CA MET A 96 3.32 19.46 -9.33
C MET A 96 3.55 20.24 -8.03
N PRO A 97 3.75 19.60 -6.85
CA PRO A 97 3.98 20.33 -5.61
C PRO A 97 5.21 21.24 -5.64
N ALA A 98 6.27 20.82 -6.33
CA ALA A 98 7.50 21.60 -6.44
C ALA A 98 7.36 22.76 -7.44
N TYR A 99 6.58 22.56 -8.52
CA TYR A 99 6.26 23.64 -9.45
C TYR A 99 5.41 24.73 -8.80
N ASP A 100 4.47 24.39 -7.93
CA ASP A 100 3.64 25.35 -7.18
C ASP A 100 4.50 26.24 -6.25
N LEU A 101 5.58 25.69 -5.71
CA LEU A 101 6.59 26.42 -4.94
C LEU A 101 7.57 27.26 -5.80
N GLY A 102 7.38 27.30 -7.12
CA GLY A 102 8.25 28.02 -8.06
C GLY A 102 9.58 27.33 -8.35
N MET A 103 9.67 26.02 -8.13
CA MET A 103 10.85 25.22 -8.47
C MET A 103 10.74 24.67 -9.89
N ARG A 104 11.87 24.57 -10.58
CA ARG A 104 11.98 24.02 -11.95
C ARG A 104 12.95 22.85 -11.94
N ILE A 105 12.74 21.88 -12.83
CA ILE A 105 13.69 20.77 -13.03
C ILE A 105 15.00 21.34 -13.56
N ALA A 106 16.09 21.14 -12.81
CA ALA A 106 17.45 21.48 -13.20
C ALA A 106 18.16 20.30 -13.89
N SER A 107 17.97 19.07 -13.37
CA SER A 107 18.55 17.86 -13.96
C SER A 107 17.66 16.64 -13.76
N VAL A 108 17.74 15.66 -14.66
CA VAL A 108 17.08 14.36 -14.55
C VAL A 108 18.13 13.26 -14.69
N HIS A 109 18.21 12.38 -13.69
CA HIS A 109 19.10 11.23 -13.66
C HIS A 109 18.28 9.94 -13.65
N THR A 110 18.55 9.06 -14.60
CA THR A 110 17.97 7.72 -14.63
C THR A 110 18.96 6.72 -14.03
N VAL A 111 18.58 6.06 -12.93
CA VAL A 111 19.40 5.05 -12.26
C VAL A 111 18.62 3.73 -12.26
N GLY A 112 18.98 2.84 -13.19
CA GLY A 112 18.24 1.60 -13.43
C GLY A 112 16.81 1.91 -13.89
N ALA A 113 15.81 1.39 -13.17
CA ALA A 113 14.40 1.69 -13.43
C ALA A 113 13.93 3.02 -12.82
N SER A 114 14.74 3.69 -11.99
CA SER A 114 14.31 4.87 -11.23
C SER A 114 14.67 6.17 -11.96
N PHE A 115 13.76 7.15 -11.93
CA PHE A 115 14.01 8.50 -12.45
C PHE A 115 14.15 9.47 -11.27
N SER A 116 15.27 10.18 -11.19
CA SER A 116 15.51 11.20 -10.16
C SER A 116 15.53 12.58 -10.81
N PHE A 117 14.70 13.48 -10.31
CA PHE A 117 14.57 14.85 -10.77
C PHE A 117 15.19 15.76 -9.71
N ILE A 118 16.17 16.56 -10.09
CA ILE A 118 16.73 17.62 -9.25
C ILE A 118 15.99 18.89 -9.62
N LEU A 119 15.30 19.51 -8.66
CA LEU A 119 14.56 20.73 -8.87
C LEU A 119 15.23 21.86 -8.10
N GLU A 120 15.39 22.99 -8.76
CA GLU A 120 15.97 24.19 -8.17
C GLU A 120 14.96 25.33 -8.25
N ARG A 121 14.96 26.20 -7.24
CA ARG A 121 14.13 27.41 -7.29
C ARG A 121 14.71 28.36 -8.35
N SER A 122 13.90 28.68 -9.36
CA SER A 122 14.26 29.70 -10.33
C SER A 122 14.35 31.02 -9.58
N SER A 123 15.56 31.59 -9.45
CA SER A 123 15.75 32.89 -8.79
C SER A 123 15.11 34.02 -9.56
#